data_AF-A0A8X7VBA1-F1
#
_entry.id   AF-A0A8X7VBA1-F1
#
_cell.length_a   1.000
_cell.length_b   1.000
_cell.length_c   1.000
_cell.angle_alpha   90.00
_cell.angle_beta   90.00
_cell.angle_gamma   90.00
#
_symmetry.space_group_name_H-M   'P 1'
#
loop_
_entity.id
_entity.type
_entity.pdbx_description
1 polymer ?
#
loop_
_entity_poly.entity_id
_entity_poly.type
_entity_poly.pdbx_seq_one_letter_code
_entity_poly.pdbx_strand_id
1 'polypeptide(L)'
;MESVKIPEHLIKLFPVAQPGVFDLVGYVIYAVEGTPYQSVFYNRTIETNVFFNGVSPVHYDGRDWGEPIKSLKSHTQPFYERKYSGGPPVAWVILNKMMRRSKRPVYWLDITGLRQLRKDAHPSAYSGNHPSNDCSHWCLPGSPNTWNVLFYSALFS
;
A
#
# COMPACT_ATOMS: atom_id res chain seq x y z
N MET A 1 28.51 -10.23 11.97
CA MET A 1 27.44 -9.29 11.56
C MET A 1 28.12 -7.94 11.38
N GLU A 2 28.31 -7.48 10.13
CA GLU A 2 28.96 -6.20 9.87
C GLU A 2 27.96 -5.05 10.08
N SER A 3 28.31 -4.12 10.96
CA SER A 3 27.56 -2.89 11.19
C SER A 3 27.67 -1.97 9.97
N VAL A 4 26.55 -1.74 9.28
CA VAL A 4 26.50 -0.74 8.21
C VAL A 4 26.46 0.65 8.85
N LYS A 5 27.46 1.50 8.56
CA LYS A 5 27.50 2.89 9.05
C LYS A 5 26.38 3.72 8.40
N ILE A 6 25.64 4.46 9.22
CA ILE A 6 24.63 5.41 8.77
C ILE A 6 25.35 6.65 8.19
N PRO A 7 25.01 7.10 6.97
CA PRO A 7 25.56 8.33 6.38
C PRO A 7 25.28 9.57 7.25
N GLU A 8 26.29 10.42 7.45
CA GLU A 8 26.23 11.58 8.37
C GLU A 8 25.10 12.58 8.07
N HIS A 9 24.67 12.69 6.81
CA HIS A 9 23.59 13.59 6.42
C HIS A 9 22.22 13.15 6.98
N LEU A 10 22.01 11.85 7.23
CA LEU A 10 20.77 11.33 7.82
C LEU A 10 20.73 11.52 9.34
N ILE A 11 21.89 11.59 10.00
CA ILE A 11 22.02 11.82 11.45
C ILE A 11 21.50 13.21 11.83
N LYS A 12 21.66 14.20 10.94
CA LYS A 12 21.20 15.59 11.19
C LYS A 12 19.68 15.77 11.13
N LEU A 13 18.96 14.88 10.44
CA LEU A 13 17.50 14.97 10.28
C LEU A 13 16.73 14.30 11.43
N PHE A 14 17.38 13.42 12.19
CA PHE A 14 16.76 12.69 13.30
C PHE A 14 17.69 12.70 14.52
N PRO A 15 17.62 13.73 15.39
CA PRO A 15 18.49 13.86 16.58
C PRO A 15 18.42 12.67 17.55
N VAL A 16 17.37 11.86 17.43
CA VAL A 16 17.14 10.65 18.23
C VAL A 16 17.91 9.45 17.67
N ALA A 17 18.27 9.42 16.39
CA ALA A 17 18.98 8.31 15.74
C ALA A 17 20.50 8.42 15.92
N GLN A 18 20.98 8.30 17.16
CA GLN A 18 22.42 8.29 17.43
C GLN A 18 23.07 6.93 17.12
N PRO A 19 24.32 6.90 16.60
CA PRO A 19 25.08 5.68 16.40
C PRO A 19 25.21 4.87 17.69
N GLY A 20 24.82 3.59 17.66
CA GLY A 20 24.89 2.69 18.83
C GLY A 20 23.60 2.57 19.65
N VAL A 21 22.54 3.31 19.31
CA VAL A 21 21.21 3.18 19.96
C VAL A 21 20.22 2.36 19.11
N PHE A 22 20.43 2.32 17.79
CA PHE A 22 19.56 1.66 16.83
C PHE A 22 20.38 0.88 15.79
N ASP A 23 20.02 -0.38 15.57
CA ASP A 23 20.53 -1.15 14.44
C ASP A 23 19.67 -0.87 13.21
N LEU A 24 20.30 -0.53 12.07
CA LEU A 24 19.59 -0.36 10.80
C LEU A 24 19.07 -1.74 10.32
N VAL A 25 17.78 -1.97 10.50
CA VAL A 25 17.06 -3.18 10.05
C VAL A 25 16.77 -3.12 8.56
N GLY A 26 17.00 -2.01 7.89
CA GLY A 26 16.87 -1.90 6.45
C GLY A 26 16.32 -0.56 6.03
N TYR A 27 16.33 -0.36 4.72
CA TYR A 27 15.66 0.76 4.11
C TYR A 27 14.96 0.27 2.85
N VAL A 28 13.82 0.86 2.54
CA VAL A 28 13.14 0.67 1.26
C VAL A 28 13.22 2.00 0.53
N ILE A 29 13.80 1.96 -0.67
CA ILE A 29 13.81 3.10 -1.59
C ILE A 29 12.78 2.83 -2.67
N TYR A 30 11.84 3.75 -2.85
CA TYR A 30 10.89 3.73 -3.95
C TYR A 30 10.77 5.13 -4.53
N ALA A 31 10.36 5.26 -5.79
CA ALA A 31 10.18 6.57 -6.43
C ALA A 31 8.72 6.78 -6.82
N VAL A 32 8.19 7.96 -6.53
CA VAL A 32 6.89 8.44 -7.02
C VAL A 32 7.16 9.69 -7.85
N GLU A 33 6.77 9.67 -9.12
CA GLU A 33 7.00 10.81 -10.05
C GLU A 33 8.47 11.26 -10.15
N GLY A 34 9.40 10.31 -10.12
CA GLY A 34 10.84 10.61 -10.15
C GLY A 34 11.41 11.13 -8.82
N THR A 35 10.57 11.34 -7.80
CA THR A 35 10.98 11.73 -6.46
C THR A 35 11.30 10.48 -5.63
N PRO A 36 12.55 10.30 -5.16
CA PRO A 36 12.90 9.17 -4.32
C PRO A 36 12.38 9.34 -2.89
N TYR A 37 11.73 8.30 -2.38
CA TYR A 37 11.27 8.15 -1.00
C TYR A 37 12.08 7.04 -0.34
N GLN A 38 12.50 7.28 0.90
CA GLN A 38 13.25 6.31 1.70
C GLN A 38 12.53 6.07 3.02
N SER A 39 12.08 4.84 3.24
CA SER A 39 11.63 4.38 4.56
C SER A 39 12.79 3.68 5.26
N VAL A 40 13.11 4.08 6.49
CA VAL A 40 14.23 3.51 7.28
C VAL A 40 13.66 2.77 8.48
N PHE A 41 14.12 1.54 8.71
CA PHE A 41 13.68 0.67 9.81
C PHE A 41 14.82 0.51 10.81
N TYR A 42 14.52 0.68 12.10
CA TYR A 42 15.47 0.59 13.20
C TYR A 42 15.04 -0.50 14.19
N ASN A 43 15.99 -1.25 14.74
CA ASN A 43 15.73 -2.23 15.80
C ASN A 43 16.01 -1.62 17.18
N ARG A 44 15.22 -2.07 18.16
CA ARG A 44 15.66 -2.20 19.57
C ARG A 44 15.40 -3.66 19.97
N THR A 45 15.76 -4.09 21.17
CA THR A 45 15.46 -5.40 21.80
C THR A 45 13.96 -5.83 21.84
N ILE A 46 13.10 -5.22 21.03
CA ILE A 46 11.67 -5.50 20.87
C ILE A 46 11.47 -6.16 19.50
N GLU A 47 10.91 -7.36 19.49
CA GLU A 47 10.48 -8.03 18.26
C GLU A 47 9.48 -7.13 17.52
N THR A 48 9.81 -6.77 16.28
CA THR A 48 9.02 -5.83 15.48
C THR A 48 8.44 -6.55 14.27
N ASN A 49 7.11 -6.60 14.20
CA ASN A 49 6.40 -7.11 13.03
C ASN A 49 6.23 -6.00 12.00
N VAL A 50 6.81 -6.20 10.81
CA VAL A 50 6.70 -5.26 9.69
C VAL A 50 5.66 -5.77 8.71
N PHE A 51 4.65 -4.94 8.44
CA PHE A 51 3.59 -5.23 7.48
C PHE A 51 3.73 -4.33 6.24
N PHE A 52 3.70 -4.93 5.05
CA PHE A 52 3.43 -4.21 3.81
C PHE A 52 1.98 -4.41 3.44
N ASN A 53 1.25 -3.29 3.37
CA ASN A 53 -0.10 -3.30 2.84
C ASN A 53 -0.04 -3.49 1.31
N GLY A 54 -0.94 -4.30 0.75
CA GLY A 54 -1.08 -4.44 -0.69
C GLY A 54 -1.34 -3.09 -1.36
N VAL A 55 -1.20 -3.06 -2.68
CA VAL A 55 -1.49 -1.87 -3.50
C VAL A 55 -2.97 -1.49 -3.39
N SER A 56 -3.25 -0.20 -3.23
CA SER A 56 -4.60 0.35 -3.41
C SER A 56 -4.81 0.63 -4.90
N PRO A 57 -5.72 -0.09 -5.58
CA PRO A 57 -6.04 0.18 -6.97
C PRO A 57 -6.84 1.48 -7.11
N VAL A 58 -6.88 2.00 -8.34
CA VAL A 58 -7.78 3.07 -8.77
C VAL A 58 -8.79 2.50 -9.77
N HIS A 59 -9.98 3.08 -9.85
CA HIS A 59 -11.03 2.62 -10.75
C HIS A 59 -11.44 3.72 -11.73
N TYR A 60 -10.50 4.22 -12.54
CA TYR A 60 -10.80 5.25 -13.56
C TYR A 60 -11.22 4.67 -14.92
N ASP A 61 -10.91 3.41 -15.20
CA ASP A 61 -11.15 2.78 -16.50
C ASP A 61 -12.12 1.61 -16.38
N GLY A 62 -13.36 1.82 -16.84
CA GLY A 62 -14.40 0.78 -16.84
C GLY A 62 -13.99 -0.52 -17.54
N ARG A 63 -13.05 -0.43 -18.49
CA ARG A 63 -12.60 -1.60 -19.27
C ARG A 63 -11.88 -2.62 -18.40
N ASP A 64 -11.32 -2.20 -17.28
CA ASP A 64 -10.68 -3.09 -16.32
C ASP A 64 -11.67 -4.10 -15.72
N TRP A 65 -12.97 -3.83 -15.77
CA TRP A 65 -14.06 -4.73 -15.36
C TRP A 65 -15.14 -4.92 -16.45
N GLY A 66 -14.77 -4.76 -17.73
CA GLY A 66 -15.64 -5.08 -18.86
C GLY A 66 -16.72 -4.03 -19.19
N GLU A 67 -16.62 -2.81 -18.67
CA GLU A 67 -17.55 -1.71 -18.96
C GLU A 67 -16.93 -0.62 -19.86
N PRO A 68 -17.75 0.19 -20.56
CA PRO A 68 -17.25 1.35 -21.28
C PRO A 68 -16.57 2.37 -20.36
N ILE A 69 -15.59 3.09 -20.91
CA ILE A 69 -14.97 4.27 -20.27
C ILE A 69 -16.05 5.35 -20.16
N LYS A 70 -16.76 5.45 -19.01
CA LYS A 70 -17.56 6.61 -18.53
C LYS A 70 -18.63 6.25 -17.47
N SER A 71 -18.73 5.03 -16.95
CA SER A 71 -19.78 4.63 -15.98
C SER A 71 -19.55 5.08 -14.52
N LEU A 72 -18.56 5.93 -14.25
CA LEU A 72 -17.96 6.19 -12.92
C LEU A 72 -18.84 6.91 -11.88
N LYS A 73 -20.05 7.34 -12.20
CA LYS A 73 -20.81 8.25 -11.31
C LYS A 73 -21.58 7.55 -10.18
N SER A 74 -21.78 6.24 -10.22
CA SER A 74 -22.57 5.55 -9.19
C SER A 74 -22.47 4.04 -9.30
N HIS A 75 -21.26 3.49 -9.33
CA HIS A 75 -21.12 2.07 -8.98
C HIS A 75 -21.57 1.91 -7.54
N THR A 76 -22.72 1.29 -7.33
CA THR A 76 -23.28 1.02 -6.00
C THR A 76 -23.15 -0.45 -5.62
N GLN A 77 -22.51 -1.23 -6.49
CA GLN A 77 -22.37 -2.67 -6.37
C GLN A 77 -20.93 -3.09 -6.68
N PRO A 78 -20.35 -4.00 -5.88
CA PRO A 78 -19.03 -4.53 -6.15
C PRO A 78 -19.01 -5.27 -7.49
N PHE A 79 -17.81 -5.54 -7.98
CA PHE A 79 -17.61 -6.46 -9.08
C PHE A 79 -17.76 -7.91 -8.57
N TYR A 80 -18.72 -8.64 -9.14
CA TYR A 80 -19.12 -9.96 -8.66
C TYR A 80 -18.37 -11.12 -9.31
N GLU A 81 -17.62 -10.88 -10.38
CA GLU A 81 -16.88 -11.96 -11.02
C GLU A 81 -15.63 -12.34 -10.22
N ARG A 82 -15.24 -13.62 -10.33
CA ARG A 82 -14.10 -14.16 -9.59
C ARG A 82 -12.76 -13.56 -10.04
N LYS A 83 -12.69 -13.03 -11.26
CA LYS A 83 -11.44 -12.57 -11.87
C LYS A 83 -11.63 -11.18 -12.43
N TYR A 84 -10.89 -10.23 -11.87
CA TYR A 84 -10.79 -8.88 -12.39
C TYR A 84 -10.03 -8.87 -13.72
N SER A 85 -10.64 -8.34 -14.78
CA SER A 85 -10.10 -8.39 -16.14
C SER A 85 -8.88 -7.49 -16.37
N GLY A 86 -8.77 -6.37 -15.64
CA GLY A 86 -7.66 -5.40 -15.77
C GLY A 86 -6.30 -5.92 -15.29
N GLY A 87 -6.26 -7.12 -14.71
CA GLY A 87 -5.03 -7.71 -14.18
C GLY A 87 -4.50 -6.97 -12.95
N PRO A 88 -3.32 -7.37 -12.44
CA PRO A 88 -2.73 -6.72 -11.28
C PRO A 88 -2.14 -5.35 -11.65
N PRO A 89 -2.22 -4.34 -10.77
CA PRO A 89 -1.51 -3.08 -10.97
C PRO A 89 0.00 -3.29 -11.11
N VAL A 90 0.67 -2.46 -11.90
CA VAL A 90 2.14 -2.55 -12.09
C VAL A 90 2.89 -2.52 -10.74
N ALA A 91 2.44 -1.67 -9.82
CA ALA A 91 3.00 -1.59 -8.47
C ALA A 91 2.90 -2.92 -7.71
N TRP A 92 1.83 -3.70 -7.93
CA TRP A 92 1.67 -5.01 -7.30
C TRP A 92 2.68 -6.01 -7.87
N VAL A 93 2.91 -5.98 -9.18
CA VAL A 93 3.90 -6.85 -9.84
C VAL A 93 5.31 -6.58 -9.29
N ILE A 94 5.65 -5.29 -9.11
CA ILE A 94 6.93 -4.88 -8.52
C ILE A 94 7.03 -5.34 -7.07
N LEU A 95 5.99 -5.08 -6.26
CA LEU A 95 5.95 -5.46 -4.86
C LEU A 95 6.07 -6.98 -4.70
N ASN A 96 5.31 -7.77 -5.46
CA ASN A 96 5.40 -9.23 -5.47
C ASN A 96 6.83 -9.72 -5.76
N LYS A 97 7.50 -9.14 -6.76
CA LYS A 97 8.90 -9.48 -7.09
C LYS A 97 9.86 -9.11 -5.96
N MET A 98 9.63 -8.00 -5.28
CA MET A 98 10.43 -7.56 -4.14
C MET A 98 10.21 -8.47 -2.93
N MET A 99 8.95 -8.78 -2.58
CA MET A 99 8.58 -9.64 -1.46
C MET A 99 9.17 -11.04 -1.64
N ARG A 100 9.11 -11.63 -2.83
CA ARG A 100 9.73 -12.93 -3.15
C ARG A 100 11.25 -12.96 -3.03
N ARG A 101 11.91 -11.80 -3.08
CA ARG A 101 13.37 -11.67 -2.96
C ARG A 101 13.80 -11.21 -1.56
N SER A 102 12.86 -10.82 -0.70
CA SER A 102 13.17 -10.35 0.64
C SER A 102 13.75 -11.48 1.47
N LYS A 103 14.92 -11.23 2.07
CA LYS A 103 15.52 -12.13 3.06
C LYS A 103 15.07 -11.81 4.49
N ARG A 104 14.36 -10.69 4.68
CA ARG A 104 13.86 -10.25 5.99
C ARG A 104 12.39 -10.64 6.15
N PRO A 105 11.97 -11.08 7.35
CA PRO A 105 10.59 -11.42 7.63
C PRO A 105 9.74 -10.15 7.56
N VAL A 106 8.97 -10.03 6.49
CA VAL A 106 8.04 -8.93 6.28
C VAL A 106 6.72 -9.57 5.86
N TYR A 107 5.65 -9.25 6.59
CA TYR A 107 4.33 -9.77 6.29
C TYR A 107 3.72 -8.96 5.16
N TRP A 108 3.40 -9.61 4.04
CA TRP A 108 2.68 -8.96 2.95
C TRP A 108 1.19 -9.20 3.09
N LEU A 109 0.43 -8.16 3.44
CA LEU A 109 -1.03 -8.20 3.43
C LEU A 109 -1.52 -7.99 2.00
N ASP A 110 -1.47 -9.05 1.20
CA ASP A 110 -1.89 -9.02 -0.21
C ASP A 110 -3.43 -9.02 -0.35
N ILE A 111 -4.00 -7.83 -0.24
CA ILE A 111 -5.44 -7.59 -0.38
C ILE A 111 -5.78 -6.76 -1.63
N THR A 112 -4.83 -6.60 -2.57
CA THR A 112 -5.04 -5.80 -3.79
C THR A 112 -6.20 -6.33 -4.63
N GLY A 113 -6.29 -7.66 -4.81
CA GLY A 113 -7.40 -8.27 -5.53
C GLY A 113 -8.76 -7.96 -4.89
N LEU A 114 -8.86 -8.07 -3.55
CA LEU A 114 -10.09 -7.72 -2.82
C LEU A 114 -10.50 -6.25 -3.05
N ARG A 115 -9.53 -5.36 -3.17
CA ARG A 115 -9.79 -3.94 -3.46
C ARG A 115 -10.26 -3.70 -4.88
N GLN A 116 -9.72 -4.43 -5.87
CA GLN A 116 -10.16 -4.32 -7.27
C GLN A 116 -11.62 -4.73 -7.45
N LEU A 117 -12.14 -5.60 -6.58
CA LEU A 117 -13.56 -5.98 -6.60
C LEU A 117 -14.47 -4.87 -6.06
N ARG A 118 -13.94 -3.84 -5.41
CA ARG A 118 -14.73 -2.82 -4.68
C ARG A 118 -14.82 -1.49 -5.42
N LYS A 119 -15.10 -1.54 -6.73
CA LYS A 119 -15.36 -0.34 -7.55
C LYS A 119 -16.51 0.54 -7.02
N ASP A 120 -17.35 -0.01 -6.15
CA ASP A 120 -18.47 0.66 -5.48
C ASP A 120 -18.11 1.55 -4.30
N ALA A 121 -16.91 1.38 -3.74
CA ALA A 121 -16.58 1.95 -2.43
C ALA A 121 -15.82 3.29 -2.51
N HIS A 122 -15.86 3.95 -3.66
CA HIS A 122 -15.20 5.24 -3.90
C HIS A 122 -16.14 6.42 -3.64
N PRO A 123 -15.62 7.57 -3.17
CA PRO A 123 -16.41 8.78 -3.01
C PRO A 123 -17.00 9.32 -4.31
N SER A 124 -16.38 9.05 -5.47
CA SER A 124 -16.78 9.64 -6.75
C SER A 124 -16.91 11.16 -6.64
N ALA A 125 -18.12 11.71 -6.80
CA ALA A 125 -18.38 13.15 -6.75
C ALA A 125 -18.50 13.70 -5.32
N TYR A 126 -18.45 12.83 -4.30
CA TYR A 126 -18.69 13.16 -2.90
C TYR A 126 -17.39 13.33 -2.08
N SER A 127 -16.25 13.55 -2.73
CA SER A 127 -14.94 13.78 -2.09
C SER A 127 -14.70 15.26 -1.69
N GLY A 128 -15.74 16.09 -1.66
CA GLY A 128 -15.64 17.51 -1.28
C GLY A 128 -15.16 18.38 -2.44
N ASN A 129 -14.04 19.09 -2.28
CA ASN A 129 -13.54 20.08 -3.26
C ASN A 129 -12.80 19.47 -4.46
N HIS A 130 -12.94 18.18 -4.73
CA HIS A 130 -12.34 17.57 -5.92
C HIS A 130 -13.19 17.89 -7.16
N PRO A 131 -12.60 18.50 -8.20
CA PRO A 131 -13.34 18.93 -9.39
C PRO A 131 -13.78 17.76 -10.29
N SER A 132 -13.29 16.55 -10.04
CA SER A 132 -13.57 15.33 -10.79
C SER A 132 -13.99 14.18 -9.86
N ASN A 133 -14.52 13.10 -10.44
CA ASN A 133 -14.83 11.89 -9.68
C ASN A 133 -13.55 11.31 -9.07
N ASP A 134 -13.50 11.23 -7.75
CA ASP A 134 -12.44 10.56 -7.02
C ASP A 134 -12.67 9.05 -7.00
N CYS A 135 -11.87 8.34 -7.80
CA CYS A 135 -11.86 6.88 -7.90
C CYS A 135 -10.57 6.28 -7.32
N SER A 136 -9.90 7.04 -6.45
CA SER A 136 -8.61 6.67 -5.83
C SER A 136 -8.70 6.55 -4.31
N HIS A 137 -9.53 7.37 -3.66
CA HIS A 137 -9.80 7.29 -2.23
C HIS A 137 -11.03 6.45 -1.94
N TRP A 138 -11.30 6.16 -0.67
CA TRP A 138 -12.33 5.22 -0.26
C TRP A 138 -13.28 5.87 0.73
N CYS A 139 -14.58 5.60 0.59
CA CYS A 139 -15.58 6.03 1.56
C CYS A 139 -15.33 5.40 2.94
N LEU A 140 -15.70 6.13 3.98
CA LEU A 140 -15.75 5.65 5.36
C LEU A 140 -17.17 5.87 5.93
N PRO A 141 -17.78 4.87 6.58
CA PRO A 141 -17.32 3.47 6.66
C PRO A 141 -17.33 2.78 5.27
N GLY A 142 -16.46 1.80 5.05
CA GLY A 142 -16.32 1.14 3.75
C GLY A 142 -15.19 0.11 3.68
N SER A 143 -14.63 -0.07 2.49
CA SER A 143 -13.55 -1.04 2.23
C SER A 143 -12.37 -0.96 3.21
N PRO A 144 -11.89 0.23 3.65
CA PRO A 144 -10.82 0.31 4.64
C PRO A 144 -11.12 -0.39 5.97
N ASN A 145 -12.39 -0.47 6.38
CA ASN A 145 -12.77 -1.20 7.60
C ASN A 145 -12.46 -2.70 7.47
N THR A 146 -12.80 -3.32 6.35
CA THR A 146 -12.49 -4.74 6.09
C THR A 146 -10.99 -4.99 6.08
N TRP A 147 -10.20 -4.09 5.50
CA TRP A 147 -8.75 -4.24 5.47
C TRP A 147 -8.13 -4.16 6.85
N ASN A 148 -8.66 -3.28 7.71
CA ASN A 148 -8.23 -3.20 9.10
C ASN A 148 -8.57 -4.48 9.86
N VAL A 149 -9.73 -5.09 9.63
CA VAL A 149 -10.05 -6.41 10.22
C VAL A 149 -9.04 -7.47 9.78
N LEU A 150 -8.72 -7.56 8.49
CA LEU A 150 -7.71 -8.50 7.99
C LEU A 150 -6.31 -8.23 8.55
N PHE A 151 -5.95 -6.96 8.70
CA PHE A 151 -4.71 -6.56 9.35
C PHE A 151 -4.68 -7.00 10.82
N TYR A 152 -5.75 -6.74 11.59
CA TYR A 152 -5.82 -7.17 12.98
C TYR A 152 -5.76 -8.69 13.12
N SER A 153 -6.44 -9.43 12.24
CA SER A 153 -6.33 -10.88 12.22
C SER A 153 -4.90 -11.36 11.98
N ALA A 154 -4.15 -10.72 11.08
CA ALA A 154 -2.74 -11.06 10.83
C ALA A 154 -1.79 -10.56 11.92
N LEU A 155 -2.15 -9.50 12.64
CA LEU A 155 -1.33 -8.94 13.72
C LEU A 155 -1.35 -9.82 14.97
N PHE A 156 -2.47 -10.49 15.24
CA PHE A 156 -2.69 -11.30 16.44
C PHE A 156 -2.76 -12.81 16.17
N SER A 157 -2.39 -13.26 14.97
CA SER A 157 -2.30 -14.68 14.60
C SER A 157 -1.02 -15.35 15.08
#